data_AF-R1ETA4-F1
#
_entry.id   AF-R1ETA4-F1
#
_cell.length_a   1.000
_cell.length_b   1.000
_cell.length_c   1.000
_cell.angle_alpha   90.00
_cell.angle_beta   90.00
_cell.angle_gamma   90.00
#
_symmetry.space_group_name_H-M   'P 1'
#
loop_
_entity.id
_entity.type
_entity.pdbx_description
1 polymer ?
#
loop_
_entity_poly.entity_id
_entity_poly.type
_entity_poly.pdbx_seq_one_letter_code
_entity_poly.pdbx_strand_id
1 'polypeptide(L)'
;MGSVTTPTPAPSAPSVLFVTANLPTPEDEADIWIGKIVAYLNYTLDSLRARGATVSLRTFQDPTLTAAAIASTYTHILFLAVDRYMEHIPAFTTFLNTTLPAAQTLAPGLRIHNPPSIIAWNFNKTYLSELQSLATGFHVPRTSFLPLSTSLSTLSAHLAADPHIAAAPSVPVVLKPSIAASGRGTHLLRAPLAPTPADADALAAMQAAAASPDSMLMVQEYLARIAARDGDAGSGGEWSMVMIDGRLTHANFQFVWPAR
;
A
#
# COMPACT_ATOMS: atom_id res chain seq x y z
N MET A 1 33.72 5.47 -33.25
CA MET A 1 33.61 4.07 -32.81
C MET A 1 33.16 4.07 -31.36
N GLY A 2 31.86 3.93 -31.13
CA GLY A 2 31.33 3.83 -29.76
C GLY A 2 31.69 2.48 -29.17
N SER A 3 32.35 2.48 -28.02
CA SER A 3 32.62 1.27 -27.25
C SER A 3 31.28 0.68 -26.83
N VAL A 4 30.92 -0.46 -27.42
CA VAL A 4 29.82 -1.29 -26.94
C VAL A 4 30.35 -1.99 -25.70
N THR A 5 30.04 -1.44 -24.53
CA THR A 5 30.27 -2.12 -23.26
C THR A 5 29.40 -3.38 -23.26
N THR A 6 30.06 -4.54 -23.29
CA THR A 6 29.40 -5.83 -23.09
C THR A 6 28.75 -5.84 -21.71
N PRO A 7 27.47 -6.19 -21.58
CA PRO A 7 26.82 -6.27 -20.28
C PRO A 7 27.53 -7.31 -19.42
N THR A 8 27.85 -6.92 -18.18
CA THR A 8 28.44 -7.79 -17.16
C THR A 8 27.64 -9.09 -17.05
N PRO A 9 28.29 -10.27 -17.03
CA PRO A 9 27.56 -11.53 -16.89
C PRO A 9 26.74 -11.54 -15.61
N ALA A 10 25.51 -12.04 -15.71
CA ALA A 10 24.61 -12.16 -14.57
C ALA A 10 25.27 -13.00 -13.44
N PRO A 11 25.02 -12.68 -12.16
CA PRO A 11 25.56 -13.45 -11.04
C PRO A 11 25.19 -14.94 -11.15
N SER A 12 26.13 -15.83 -10.86
CA SER A 12 25.91 -17.30 -10.89
C SER A 12 25.06 -17.82 -9.73
N ALA A 13 24.92 -17.03 -8.66
CA ALA A 13 24.04 -17.29 -7.52
C ALA A 13 22.95 -16.21 -7.44
N PRO A 14 21.73 -16.53 -6.96
CA PRO A 14 20.67 -15.54 -6.81
C PRO A 14 21.12 -14.36 -5.94
N SER A 15 21.06 -13.16 -6.49
CA SER A 15 21.23 -11.89 -5.77
C SER A 15 19.88 -11.20 -5.66
N VAL A 16 19.44 -10.94 -4.42
CA VAL A 16 18.10 -10.49 -4.07
C VAL A 16 18.14 -9.09 -3.46
N LEU A 17 17.40 -8.17 -4.06
CA LEU A 17 17.09 -6.87 -3.49
C LEU A 17 15.72 -6.91 -2.81
N PHE A 18 15.69 -6.70 -1.49
CA PHE A 18 14.49 -6.32 -0.77
C PHE A 18 14.38 -4.80 -0.72
N VAL A 19 13.40 -4.27 -1.44
CA VAL A 19 13.00 -2.87 -1.33
C VAL A 19 12.14 -2.73 -0.09
N THR A 20 12.64 -1.95 0.87
CA THR A 20 11.96 -1.58 2.12
C THR A 20 11.71 -0.09 2.13
N ALA A 21 10.87 0.41 3.04
CA ALA A 21 10.63 1.84 3.13
C ALA A 21 10.97 2.46 4.49
N ASN A 22 11.26 3.75 4.33
CA ASN A 22 11.87 4.74 5.21
C ASN A 22 13.10 4.35 6.04
N LEU A 23 14.23 4.88 5.59
CA LEU A 23 15.18 5.51 6.51
C LEU A 23 14.47 6.72 7.11
N PRO A 24 14.33 6.86 8.43
CA PRO A 24 13.91 8.14 8.99
C PRO A 24 14.96 9.19 8.62
N THR A 25 14.54 10.44 8.50
CA THR A 25 15.48 11.56 8.57
C THR A 25 15.62 11.97 10.03
N PRO A 26 16.86 12.14 10.54
CA PRO A 26 18.15 12.07 9.84
C PRO A 26 18.68 10.65 9.59
N GLU A 27 19.65 10.54 8.67
CA GLU A 27 20.29 9.29 8.18
C GLU A 27 20.74 8.33 9.29
N ASP A 28 21.04 8.80 10.49
CA ASP A 28 21.46 8.02 11.64
C ASP A 28 20.39 7.01 12.09
N GLU A 29 19.12 7.31 11.84
CA GLU A 29 18.01 6.40 12.13
C GLU A 29 17.83 5.33 11.05
N ALA A 30 18.45 5.51 9.88
CA ALA A 30 18.38 4.59 8.74
C ALA A 30 18.86 3.19 9.09
N ASP A 31 20.06 3.12 9.66
CA ASP A 31 20.72 1.86 10.02
C ASP A 31 19.98 1.16 11.16
N ILE A 32 19.46 1.93 12.12
CA ILE A 32 18.63 1.42 13.20
C ILE A 32 17.36 0.79 12.62
N TRP A 33 16.73 1.45 11.65
CA TRP A 33 15.49 0.96 11.04
C TRP A 33 15.72 -0.25 10.14
N ILE A 34 16.76 -0.23 9.30
CA ILE A 34 17.19 -1.40 8.54
C ILE A 34 17.49 -2.56 9.50
N GLY A 35 18.18 -2.31 10.62
CA GLY A 35 18.42 -3.31 11.66
C GLY A 35 17.12 -3.90 12.22
N LYS A 36 16.10 -3.07 12.48
CA LYS A 36 14.77 -3.55 12.92
C LYS A 36 14.09 -4.41 11.86
N ILE A 37 14.19 -4.06 10.59
CA ILE A 37 13.66 -4.91 9.52
C ILE A 37 14.43 -6.19 9.36
N VAL A 38 15.76 -6.15 9.44
CA VAL A 38 16.58 -7.36 9.42
C VAL A 38 16.16 -8.29 10.55
N ALA A 39 15.92 -7.77 11.75
CA ALA A 39 15.41 -8.54 12.88
C ALA A 39 14.00 -9.08 12.63
N TYR A 40 13.08 -8.24 12.13
CA TYR A 40 11.71 -8.62 11.78
C TYR A 40 11.63 -9.70 10.70
N LEU A 41 12.57 -9.67 9.75
CA LEU A 41 12.63 -10.58 8.60
C LEU A 41 13.66 -11.69 8.76
N ASN A 42 14.26 -11.86 9.94
CA ASN A 42 15.43 -12.73 10.14
C ASN A 42 15.23 -14.13 9.54
N TYR A 43 14.11 -14.79 9.82
CA TYR A 43 13.80 -16.12 9.30
C TYR A 43 13.73 -16.16 7.76
N THR A 44 13.16 -15.13 7.14
CA THR A 44 13.08 -15.02 5.68
C THR A 44 14.46 -14.80 5.07
N LEU A 45 15.25 -13.89 5.64
CA LEU A 45 16.59 -13.57 5.17
C LEU A 45 17.53 -14.77 5.32
N ASP A 46 17.50 -15.43 6.47
CA ASP A 46 18.33 -16.60 6.76
C ASP A 46 17.92 -17.80 5.90
N SER A 47 16.62 -17.99 5.65
CA SER A 47 16.13 -19.02 4.74
C SER A 47 16.61 -18.85 3.29
N LEU A 48 16.73 -17.61 2.81
CA LEU A 48 17.26 -17.29 1.48
C LEU A 48 18.78 -17.49 1.44
N ARG A 49 19.50 -16.98 2.45
CA ARG A 49 20.95 -17.13 2.56
C ARG A 49 21.38 -18.59 2.69
N ALA A 50 20.66 -19.39 3.48
CA ALA A 50 20.90 -20.82 3.61
C ALA A 50 20.71 -21.59 2.28
N ARG A 51 19.98 -21.00 1.32
CA ARG A 51 19.81 -21.52 -0.05
C ARG A 51 20.82 -20.92 -1.05
N GLY A 52 21.83 -20.20 -0.56
CA GLY A 52 22.92 -19.65 -1.36
C GLY A 52 22.64 -18.29 -1.98
N ALA A 53 21.54 -17.61 -1.62
CA ALA A 53 21.26 -16.27 -2.13
C ALA A 53 22.04 -15.19 -1.36
N THR A 54 22.54 -14.18 -2.08
CA THR A 54 22.94 -12.91 -1.46
C THR A 54 21.70 -12.02 -1.32
N VAL A 55 21.56 -11.35 -0.18
CA VAL A 55 20.34 -10.59 0.13
C VAL A 55 20.71 -9.21 0.66
N SER A 56 20.24 -8.18 -0.03
CA SER A 56 20.41 -6.78 0.32
C SER A 56 19.07 -6.14 0.63
N LEU A 57 19.00 -5.36 1.70
CA LEU A 57 17.83 -4.54 2.04
C LEU A 57 18.18 -3.09 1.75
N ARG A 58 17.38 -2.40 0.95
CA ARG A 58 17.64 -1.01 0.58
C ARG A 58 16.33 -0.24 0.48
N THR A 59 16.40 1.07 0.75
CA THR A 59 15.25 1.95 0.56
C THR A 59 15.10 2.35 -0.91
N PHE A 60 13.87 2.54 -1.39
CA PHE A 60 13.63 3.11 -2.73
C PHE A 60 14.13 4.56 -2.87
N GLN A 61 14.45 5.24 -1.76
CA GLN A 61 15.03 6.59 -1.74
C GLN A 61 16.56 6.58 -1.93
N ASP A 62 17.18 5.41 -1.98
CA ASP A 62 18.62 5.28 -2.04
C ASP A 62 19.14 5.81 -3.39
N PRO A 63 19.90 6.92 -3.41
CA PRO A 63 20.32 7.53 -4.67
C PRO A 63 21.30 6.65 -5.45
N THR A 64 21.91 5.65 -4.80
CA THR A 64 22.83 4.72 -5.45
C THR A 64 22.10 3.56 -6.14
N LEU A 65 20.80 3.34 -5.86
CA LEU A 65 19.94 2.39 -6.58
C LEU A 65 19.52 2.92 -7.95
N THR A 66 20.52 3.22 -8.79
CA THR A 66 20.31 3.54 -10.20
C THR A 66 19.88 2.31 -10.99
N ALA A 67 19.27 2.51 -12.16
CA ALA A 67 18.89 1.41 -13.05
C ALA A 67 20.07 0.50 -13.41
N ALA A 68 21.24 1.08 -13.70
CA ALA A 68 22.45 0.34 -14.02
C ALA A 68 22.99 -0.45 -12.82
N ALA A 69 23.00 0.14 -11.61
CA ALA A 69 23.41 -0.55 -10.39
C ALA A 69 22.50 -1.73 -10.07
N ILE A 70 21.18 -1.57 -10.24
CA ILE A 70 20.22 -2.65 -10.04
C ILE A 70 20.47 -3.78 -11.04
N ALA A 71 20.56 -3.44 -12.34
CA ALA A 71 20.73 -4.39 -13.43
C ALA A 71 22.03 -5.20 -13.33
N SER A 72 23.11 -4.61 -12.82
CA SER A 72 24.40 -5.28 -12.67
C SER A 72 24.56 -6.08 -11.38
N THR A 73 23.77 -5.77 -10.34
CA THR A 73 23.96 -6.33 -9.00
C THR A 73 22.94 -7.41 -8.66
N TYR A 74 21.68 -7.28 -9.11
CA TYR A 74 20.58 -8.11 -8.64
C TYR A 74 19.99 -8.97 -9.76
N THR A 75 19.47 -10.13 -9.34
CA THR A 75 18.72 -11.06 -10.19
C THR A 75 17.23 -11.09 -9.82
N HIS A 76 16.91 -10.72 -8.58
CA HIS A 76 15.54 -10.69 -8.05
C HIS A 76 15.28 -9.39 -7.29
N ILE A 77 14.06 -8.87 -7.41
CA ILE A 77 13.56 -7.74 -6.64
C ILE A 77 12.24 -8.13 -5.98
N LEU A 78 12.16 -7.90 -4.68
CA LEU A 78 10.98 -8.09 -3.84
C LEU A 78 10.70 -6.79 -3.07
N PHE A 79 9.44 -6.50 -2.85
CA PHE A 79 9.00 -5.38 -2.02
C PHE A 79 8.49 -5.93 -0.70
N LEU A 80 9.10 -5.51 0.40
CA LEU A 80 8.73 -6.00 1.72
C LEU A 80 8.92 -4.89 2.74
N ALA A 81 7.93 -4.71 3.63
CA ALA A 81 7.91 -3.63 4.61
C ALA A 81 8.15 -2.26 3.94
N VAL A 82 7.44 -1.99 2.84
CA VAL A 82 7.44 -0.69 2.17
C VAL A 82 6.54 0.31 2.95
N ASP A 83 6.70 0.34 4.27
CA ASP A 83 5.99 1.23 5.19
C ASP A 83 6.31 2.71 4.93
N ARG A 84 5.34 3.59 5.12
CA ARG A 84 5.55 5.04 4.93
C ARG A 84 5.89 5.46 3.49
N TYR A 85 5.66 4.62 2.48
CA TYR A 85 5.77 5.03 1.07
C TYR A 85 4.94 6.29 0.77
N MET A 86 3.80 6.46 1.46
CA MET A 86 2.92 7.62 1.36
C MET A 86 3.56 8.93 1.84
N GLU A 87 4.64 8.88 2.61
CA GLU A 87 5.42 10.07 2.98
C GLU A 87 6.36 10.51 1.84
N HIS A 88 6.60 9.63 0.85
CA HIS A 88 7.60 9.80 -0.20
C HIS A 88 7.10 9.37 -1.58
N ILE A 89 5.83 9.70 -1.90
CA ILE A 89 5.21 9.29 -3.16
C ILE A 89 6.02 9.67 -4.40
N PRO A 90 6.61 10.89 -4.52
CA PRO A 90 7.41 11.22 -5.70
C PRO A 90 8.56 10.24 -5.93
N ALA A 91 9.35 9.94 -4.89
CA ALA A 91 10.47 8.99 -4.99
C ALA A 91 9.99 7.56 -5.28
N PHE A 92 8.91 7.13 -4.61
CA PHE A 92 8.36 5.80 -4.83
C PHE A 92 7.83 5.62 -6.26
N THR A 93 7.10 6.60 -6.77
CA THR A 93 6.58 6.62 -8.15
C THR A 93 7.72 6.66 -9.17
N THR A 94 8.75 7.49 -8.97
CA THR A 94 9.95 7.48 -9.84
C THR A 94 10.63 6.12 -9.85
N PHE A 95 10.77 5.49 -8.68
CA PHE A 95 11.37 4.17 -8.58
C PHE A 95 10.57 3.11 -9.36
N LEU A 96 9.25 3.07 -9.18
CA LEU A 96 8.36 2.12 -9.85
C LEU A 96 8.23 2.36 -11.36
N ASN A 97 8.09 3.62 -11.79
CA ASN A 97 7.73 3.95 -13.16
C ASN A 97 8.93 4.25 -14.05
N THR A 98 10.10 4.51 -13.47
CA THR A 98 11.31 4.90 -14.22
C THR A 98 12.47 3.97 -13.91
N THR A 99 12.89 3.88 -12.64
CA THR A 99 14.11 3.16 -12.28
C THR A 99 14.01 1.66 -12.57
N LEU A 100 12.93 1.01 -12.13
CA LEU A 100 12.76 -0.43 -12.30
C LEU A 100 12.55 -0.85 -13.77
N PRO A 101 11.68 -0.19 -14.56
CA PRO A 101 11.56 -0.49 -15.99
C PRO A 101 12.86 -0.30 -16.76
N ALA A 102 13.65 0.74 -16.42
CA ALA A 102 14.97 0.94 -17.02
C ALA A 102 15.96 -0.17 -16.64
N ALA A 103 15.97 -0.60 -15.37
CA ALA A 103 16.81 -1.71 -14.93
C ALA A 103 16.46 -3.03 -15.65
N GLN A 104 15.16 -3.31 -15.84
CA GLN A 104 14.70 -4.51 -16.54
C GLN A 104 15.01 -4.45 -18.06
N THR A 105 15.03 -3.26 -18.66
CA THR A 105 15.53 -3.08 -20.03
C THR A 105 17.02 -3.43 -20.15
N LEU A 106 17.83 -3.04 -19.16
CA LEU A 106 19.27 -3.32 -19.13
C LEU A 106 19.58 -4.79 -18.79
N ALA A 107 18.75 -5.43 -17.98
CA ALA A 107 18.86 -6.83 -17.60
C ALA A 107 17.52 -7.54 -17.80
N PRO A 108 17.21 -8.04 -19.01
CA PRO A 108 15.94 -8.72 -19.29
C PRO A 108 15.66 -9.96 -18.43
N GLY A 109 16.71 -10.55 -17.82
CA GLY A 109 16.60 -11.66 -16.87
C GLY A 109 16.27 -11.25 -15.43
N LEU A 110 16.26 -9.94 -15.11
CA LEU A 110 15.92 -9.41 -13.80
C LEU A 110 14.45 -9.74 -13.47
N ARG A 111 14.23 -10.43 -12.35
CA ARG A 111 12.89 -10.84 -11.91
C ARG A 111 12.35 -9.91 -10.84
N ILE A 112 11.36 -9.10 -11.18
CA ILE A 112 10.60 -8.28 -10.23
C ILE A 112 9.32 -9.06 -9.87
N HIS A 113 9.28 -9.64 -8.67
CA HIS A 113 8.23 -10.61 -8.29
C HIS A 113 6.83 -10.00 -8.20
N ASN A 114 6.73 -8.72 -7.84
CA ASN A 114 5.53 -7.92 -8.00
C ASN A 114 5.78 -6.90 -9.12
N PRO A 115 5.12 -7.01 -10.28
CA PRO A 115 5.35 -6.07 -11.37
C PRO A 115 5.15 -4.61 -10.89
N PRO A 116 6.02 -3.66 -11.28
CA PRO A 116 5.92 -2.28 -10.80
C PRO A 116 4.56 -1.64 -11.08
N SER A 117 3.91 -1.99 -12.19
CA SER A 117 2.56 -1.55 -12.53
C SER A 117 1.49 -2.05 -11.55
N ILE A 118 1.61 -3.28 -11.05
CA ILE A 118 0.68 -3.83 -10.05
C ILE A 118 0.86 -3.13 -8.70
N ILE A 119 2.10 -2.83 -8.32
CA ILE A 119 2.38 -2.07 -7.09
C ILE A 119 1.82 -0.66 -7.24
N ALA A 120 2.04 -0.02 -8.39
CA ALA A 120 1.53 1.31 -8.70
C ALA A 120 -0.01 1.36 -8.61
N TRP A 121 -0.66 0.36 -9.17
CA TRP A 121 -2.11 0.17 -9.10
C TRP A 121 -2.60 -0.07 -7.67
N ASN A 122 -1.90 -0.89 -6.88
CA ASN A 122 -2.33 -1.27 -5.54
C ASN A 122 -2.12 -0.19 -4.47
N PHE A 123 -1.09 0.65 -4.56
CA PHE A 123 -0.81 1.63 -3.52
C PHE A 123 -1.89 2.73 -3.44
N ASN A 124 -2.65 2.93 -4.51
CA ASN A 124 -3.80 3.82 -4.59
C ASN A 124 -5.10 3.02 -4.56
N LYS A 125 -5.89 3.14 -3.50
CA LYS A 125 -7.14 2.36 -3.32
C LYS A 125 -8.23 2.66 -4.34
N THR A 126 -8.02 3.56 -5.30
CA THR A 126 -8.91 3.73 -6.45
C THR A 126 -9.11 2.44 -7.24
N TYR A 127 -8.20 1.46 -7.14
CA TYR A 127 -8.44 0.13 -7.71
C TYR A 127 -9.75 -0.53 -7.22
N LEU A 128 -10.27 -0.14 -6.05
CA LEU A 128 -11.54 -0.66 -5.55
C LEU A 128 -12.72 -0.28 -6.44
N SER A 129 -12.68 0.84 -7.18
CA SER A 129 -13.73 1.18 -8.15
C SER A 129 -13.71 0.20 -9.33
N GLU A 130 -12.52 -0.15 -9.81
CA GLU A 130 -12.33 -1.14 -10.87
C GLU A 130 -12.88 -2.50 -10.41
N LEU A 131 -12.47 -2.96 -9.21
CA LEU A 131 -12.96 -4.23 -8.64
C LEU A 131 -14.47 -4.24 -8.44
N GLN A 132 -15.05 -3.14 -7.95
CA GLN A 132 -16.50 -3.00 -7.79
C GLN A 132 -17.26 -3.09 -9.12
N SER A 133 -16.64 -2.64 -10.22
CA SER A 133 -17.23 -2.68 -11.57
C SER A 133 -17.12 -4.04 -12.25
N LEU A 134 -16.33 -4.96 -11.72
CA LEU A 134 -16.16 -6.29 -12.31
C LEU A 134 -17.43 -7.13 -12.16
N ALA A 135 -17.94 -7.62 -13.30
CA ALA A 135 -19.07 -8.54 -13.33
C ALA A 135 -18.77 -9.93 -12.73
N THR A 136 -17.53 -10.20 -12.35
CA THR A 136 -17.02 -11.51 -11.92
C THR A 136 -17.36 -11.88 -10.47
N GLY A 137 -18.07 -11.03 -9.73
CA GLY A 137 -18.51 -11.32 -8.36
C GLY A 137 -17.46 -11.05 -7.28
N PHE A 138 -16.48 -10.19 -7.56
CA PHE A 138 -15.55 -9.74 -6.52
C PHE A 138 -16.26 -8.75 -5.59
N HIS A 139 -16.54 -9.18 -4.35
CA HIS A 139 -17.26 -8.36 -3.38
C HIS A 139 -16.32 -7.41 -2.65
N VAL A 140 -16.30 -6.14 -3.07
CA VAL A 140 -15.71 -5.05 -2.30
C VAL A 140 -16.79 -4.29 -1.53
N PRO A 141 -16.44 -3.66 -0.38
CA PRO A 141 -17.36 -2.73 0.24
C PRO A 141 -17.69 -1.60 -0.73
N ARG A 142 -18.97 -1.21 -0.79
CA ARG A 142 -19.42 -0.12 -1.65
C ARG A 142 -18.57 1.13 -1.41
N THR A 143 -17.91 1.59 -2.46
CA THR A 143 -16.93 2.67 -2.38
C THR A 143 -17.19 3.71 -3.47
N SER A 144 -17.07 4.99 -3.10
CA SER A 144 -17.04 6.12 -4.01
C SER A 144 -15.83 7.00 -3.73
N PHE A 145 -15.42 7.78 -4.73
CA PHE A 145 -14.22 8.61 -4.66
C PHE A 145 -14.59 10.05 -5.00
N LEU A 146 -14.10 10.97 -4.18
CA LEU A 146 -14.24 12.41 -4.37
C LEU A 146 -12.82 13.03 -4.39
N PRO A 147 -12.63 14.22 -5.00
CA PRO A 147 -11.39 14.95 -4.85
C PRO A 147 -11.05 15.12 -3.37
N LEU A 148 -9.79 14.93 -2.96
CA LEU A 148 -9.44 15.03 -1.54
C LEU A 148 -9.73 16.43 -0.96
N SER A 149 -9.67 17.46 -1.78
CA SER A 149 -10.04 18.86 -1.47
C SER A 149 -11.55 19.09 -1.26
N THR A 150 -12.38 18.05 -1.31
CA THR A 150 -13.83 18.13 -1.07
C THR A 150 -14.13 18.81 0.26
N SER A 151 -15.02 19.80 0.25
CA SER A 151 -15.51 20.43 1.47
C SER A 151 -16.53 19.56 2.18
N LEU A 152 -16.76 19.81 3.47
CA LEU A 152 -17.79 19.10 4.24
C LEU A 152 -19.20 19.25 3.63
N SER A 153 -19.53 20.42 3.08
CA SER A 153 -20.81 20.66 2.42
C SER A 153 -20.98 19.81 1.16
N THR A 154 -19.94 19.69 0.33
CA THR A 154 -19.95 18.85 -0.87
C THR A 154 -20.01 17.37 -0.50
N LEU A 155 -19.27 16.94 0.53
CA LEU A 155 -19.37 15.58 1.06
C LEU A 155 -20.80 15.28 1.53
N SER A 156 -21.43 16.21 2.25
CA SER A 156 -22.81 16.05 2.74
C SER A 156 -23.81 15.93 1.58
N ALA A 157 -23.66 16.76 0.54
CA ALA A 157 -24.50 16.70 -0.65
C ALA A 157 -24.34 15.36 -1.40
N HIS A 158 -23.10 14.87 -1.53
CA HIS A 158 -22.80 13.56 -2.12
C HIS A 158 -23.47 12.42 -1.33
N LEU A 159 -23.35 12.44 0.00
CA LEU A 159 -23.97 11.43 0.88
C LEU A 159 -25.50 11.50 0.85
N ALA A 160 -26.09 12.70 0.78
CA ALA A 160 -27.54 12.87 0.68
C ALA A 160 -28.11 12.37 -0.66
N ALA A 161 -27.32 12.43 -1.73
CA ALA A 161 -27.70 11.94 -3.05
C ALA A 161 -27.52 10.43 -3.23
N ASP A 162 -26.80 9.77 -2.31
CA ASP A 162 -26.55 8.33 -2.35
C ASP A 162 -27.80 7.54 -1.92
N PRO A 163 -28.42 6.74 -2.81
CA PRO A 163 -29.64 5.99 -2.49
C PRO A 163 -29.51 5.05 -1.29
N HIS A 164 -28.31 4.51 -1.03
CA HIS A 164 -28.10 3.60 0.11
C HIS A 164 -28.09 4.36 1.43
N ILE A 165 -27.49 5.55 1.45
CA ILE A 165 -27.50 6.42 2.63
C ILE A 165 -28.88 7.00 2.85
N ALA A 166 -29.58 7.40 1.78
CA ALA A 166 -30.96 7.89 1.88
C ALA A 166 -31.91 6.82 2.45
N ALA A 167 -31.72 5.55 2.08
CA ALA A 167 -32.50 4.43 2.61
C ALA A 167 -32.12 4.06 4.06
N ALA A 168 -30.90 4.36 4.50
CA ALA A 168 -30.38 3.99 5.81
C ALA A 168 -29.50 5.11 6.42
N PRO A 169 -30.08 6.27 6.77
CA PRO A 169 -29.33 7.49 7.11
C PRO A 169 -28.57 7.41 8.44
N SER A 170 -28.86 6.40 9.26
CA SER A 170 -28.17 6.11 10.52
C SER A 170 -26.96 5.18 10.35
N VAL A 171 -26.74 4.61 9.16
CA VAL A 171 -25.60 3.72 8.91
C VAL A 171 -24.35 4.56 8.70
N PRO A 172 -23.28 4.37 9.50
CA PRO A 172 -22.04 5.13 9.34
C PRO A 172 -21.38 4.94 7.97
N VAL A 173 -20.49 5.87 7.63
CA VAL A 173 -19.56 5.71 6.50
C VAL A 173 -18.12 5.91 6.94
N VAL A 174 -17.20 5.27 6.25
CA VAL A 174 -15.77 5.35 6.50
C VAL A 174 -15.14 6.29 5.48
N LEU A 175 -14.43 7.30 5.98
CA LEU A 175 -13.66 8.26 5.20
C LEU A 175 -12.17 7.93 5.32
N LYS A 176 -11.46 7.86 4.19
CA LYS A 176 -10.01 7.59 4.15
C LYS A 176 -9.36 8.26 2.93
N PRO A 177 -8.08 8.66 2.98
CA PRO A 177 -7.32 8.92 1.77
C PRO A 177 -7.14 7.63 0.95
N SER A 178 -7.22 7.73 -0.38
CA SER A 178 -7.00 6.60 -1.27
C SER A 178 -5.54 6.11 -1.23
N ILE A 179 -4.59 7.02 -1.01
CA ILE A 179 -3.16 6.74 -0.83
C ILE A 179 -2.80 6.92 0.66
N ALA A 180 -2.78 5.82 1.41
CA ALA A 180 -2.43 5.77 2.83
C ALA A 180 -2.23 4.32 3.27
N ALA A 181 -1.59 4.11 4.42
CA ALA A 181 -1.41 2.78 5.02
C ALA A 181 -1.63 2.80 6.54
N SER A 182 -1.80 1.61 7.13
CA SER A 182 -1.86 1.40 8.59
C SER A 182 -2.93 2.24 9.31
N GLY A 183 -4.10 2.40 8.69
CA GLY A 183 -5.22 3.15 9.26
C GLY A 183 -5.04 4.67 9.31
N ARG A 184 -3.92 5.22 8.83
CA ARG A 184 -3.67 6.67 8.84
C ARG A 184 -4.74 7.42 8.04
N GLY A 185 -5.27 8.49 8.64
CA GLY A 185 -6.33 9.29 8.04
C GLY A 185 -7.67 8.54 7.92
N THR A 186 -7.89 7.46 8.68
CA THR A 186 -9.21 6.81 8.71
C THR A 186 -10.12 7.51 9.69
N HIS A 187 -11.32 7.85 9.25
CA HIS A 187 -12.35 8.46 10.07
C HIS A 187 -13.70 7.77 9.88
N LEU A 188 -14.46 7.62 10.96
CA LEU A 188 -15.81 7.06 10.93
C LEU A 188 -16.83 8.20 11.07
N LEU A 189 -17.47 8.57 9.96
CA LEU A 189 -18.57 9.51 9.96
C LEU A 189 -19.83 8.79 10.44
N ARG A 190 -20.15 8.97 11.72
CA ARG A 190 -21.22 8.22 12.41
C ARG A 190 -22.62 8.60 11.93
N ALA A 191 -22.83 9.86 11.59
CA ALA A 191 -24.10 10.40 11.10
C ALA A 191 -23.89 11.07 9.73
N PRO A 192 -23.95 10.33 8.62
CA PRO A 192 -23.62 10.84 7.28
C PRO A 192 -24.41 12.08 6.85
N LEU A 193 -25.64 12.25 7.36
CA LEU A 193 -26.52 13.39 7.03
C LEU A 193 -26.53 14.49 8.10
N ALA A 194 -25.72 14.36 9.15
CA ALA A 194 -25.59 15.34 10.22
C ALA A 194 -24.13 15.42 10.72
N PRO A 195 -23.18 15.83 9.85
CA PRO A 195 -21.78 15.91 10.22
C PRO A 195 -21.55 16.94 11.33
N THR A 196 -20.54 16.66 12.14
CA THR A 196 -20.11 17.43 13.30
C THR A 196 -18.84 18.24 12.99
N PRO A 197 -18.45 19.20 13.85
CA PRO A 197 -17.17 19.88 13.73
C PRO A 197 -15.97 18.91 13.72
N ALA A 198 -16.03 17.82 14.49
CA ALA A 198 -14.96 16.82 14.50
C ALA A 198 -14.81 16.10 13.15
N ASP A 199 -15.90 15.93 12.40
CA ASP A 199 -15.85 15.38 11.03
C ASP A 199 -15.16 16.36 10.06
N ALA A 200 -15.37 17.66 10.27
CA ALA A 200 -14.69 18.72 9.51
C ALA A 200 -13.18 18.72 9.79
N ASP A 201 -12.78 18.62 11.06
CA ASP A 201 -11.38 18.55 11.48
C ASP A 201 -10.69 17.31 10.91
N ALA A 202 -11.37 16.16 10.92
CA ALA A 202 -10.85 14.93 10.35
C ALA A 202 -10.63 15.06 8.83
N LEU A 203 -11.57 15.66 8.11
CA LEU A 203 -11.44 15.91 6.67
C LEU A 203 -10.28 16.88 6.36
N ALA A 204 -10.15 17.95 7.12
CA ALA A 204 -9.03 18.89 7.00
C ALA A 204 -7.68 18.22 7.29
N ALA A 205 -7.62 17.33 8.30
CA ALA A 205 -6.41 16.57 8.60
C ALA A 205 -6.03 15.61 7.46
N MET A 206 -7.00 14.95 6.82
CA MET A 206 -6.75 14.12 5.64
C MET A 206 -6.20 14.93 4.47
N GLN A 207 -6.73 16.14 4.25
CA GLN A 207 -6.28 17.06 3.20
C GLN A 207 -4.85 17.53 3.45
N ALA A 208 -4.53 17.92 4.68
CA ALA A 208 -3.19 18.35 5.06
C ALA A 208 -2.16 17.22 4.97
N ALA A 209 -2.57 15.97 5.24
CA ALA A 209 -1.73 14.79 5.16
C ALA A 209 -1.69 14.12 3.76
N ALA A 210 -2.19 14.80 2.72
CA ALA A 210 -2.25 14.26 1.36
C ALA A 210 -0.87 13.81 0.88
N ALA A 211 -0.74 12.52 0.58
CA ALA A 211 0.49 11.90 0.13
C ALA A 211 0.88 12.31 -1.31
N SER A 212 -0.10 12.69 -2.12
CA SER A 212 0.04 12.98 -3.55
C SER A 212 -1.11 13.86 -4.03
N PRO A 213 -0.91 14.70 -5.06
CA PRO A 213 -2.00 15.36 -5.78
C PRO A 213 -3.07 14.39 -6.32
N ASP A 214 -2.68 13.15 -6.63
CA ASP A 214 -3.58 12.10 -7.13
C ASP A 214 -4.35 11.38 -6.01
N SER A 215 -4.12 11.76 -4.75
CA SER A 215 -4.86 11.18 -3.63
C SER A 215 -6.31 11.65 -3.66
N MET A 216 -7.24 10.72 -3.50
CA MET A 216 -8.68 10.97 -3.47
C MET A 216 -9.23 10.77 -2.05
N LEU A 217 -10.34 11.44 -1.73
CA LEU A 217 -11.16 11.08 -0.58
C LEU A 217 -11.97 9.83 -0.94
N MET A 218 -11.71 8.73 -0.25
CA MET A 218 -12.49 7.51 -0.33
C MET A 218 -13.65 7.57 0.67
N VAL A 219 -14.87 7.39 0.17
CA VAL A 219 -16.10 7.26 0.96
C VAL A 219 -16.58 5.81 0.80
N GLN A 220 -16.48 5.03 1.87
CA GLN A 220 -16.75 3.60 1.87
C GLN A 220 -17.85 3.25 2.86
N GLU A 221 -18.72 2.30 2.50
CA GLU A 221 -19.73 1.79 3.42
C GLU A 221 -19.10 1.21 4.69
N TYR A 222 -19.75 1.41 5.82
CA TYR A 222 -19.33 0.79 7.06
C TYR A 222 -19.85 -0.65 7.16
N LEU A 223 -18.94 -1.60 7.33
CA LEU A 223 -19.28 -3.00 7.52
C LEU A 223 -19.42 -3.31 9.02
N ALA A 224 -20.65 -3.22 9.55
CA ALA A 224 -20.93 -3.46 10.96
C ALA A 224 -20.43 -4.84 11.47
N ARG A 225 -20.43 -5.86 10.60
CA ARG A 225 -19.87 -7.18 10.91
C ARG A 225 -18.40 -7.14 11.33
N ILE A 226 -17.60 -6.20 10.82
CA ILE A 226 -16.18 -6.09 11.20
C ILE A 226 -16.05 -5.72 12.69
N ALA A 227 -16.94 -4.87 13.20
CA ALA A 227 -16.93 -4.42 14.59
C ALA A 227 -17.77 -5.29 15.54
N ALA A 228 -18.49 -6.29 15.02
CA ALA A 228 -19.23 -7.22 15.86
C ALA A 228 -18.24 -7.94 16.79
N ARG A 229 -18.55 -7.97 18.10
CA ARG A 229 -17.76 -8.76 19.06
C ARG A 229 -17.90 -10.23 18.70
N ASP A 230 -16.79 -10.95 18.83
CA ASP A 230 -16.83 -12.40 18.81
C ASP A 230 -17.56 -12.89 20.07
N GLY A 231 -18.76 -13.45 19.90
CA GLY A 231 -19.58 -13.90 21.03
C GLY A 231 -21.03 -14.22 20.69
N ASP A 232 -21.64 -13.50 19.73
CA ASP A 232 -23.05 -13.78 19.39
C ASP A 232 -23.19 -14.85 18.28
N ALA A 233 -22.17 -15.03 17.43
CA ALA A 233 -22.13 -16.08 16.39
C ALA A 233 -20.76 -16.44 15.78
N GLY A 234 -19.62 -15.90 16.24
CA GLY A 234 -18.30 -16.28 15.67
C GLY A 234 -17.89 -15.54 14.37
N SER A 235 -18.52 -14.42 14.01
CA SER A 235 -18.46 -13.84 12.65
C SER A 235 -17.93 -12.40 12.55
N GLY A 236 -17.37 -11.87 13.66
CA GLY A 236 -16.79 -10.52 13.71
C GLY A 236 -15.42 -10.40 13.02
N GLY A 237 -14.84 -9.20 12.90
CA GLY A 237 -13.42 -9.02 12.54
C GLY A 237 -13.06 -8.99 11.04
N GLU A 238 -11.76 -9.07 10.77
CA GLU A 238 -11.15 -8.99 9.43
C GLU A 238 -10.18 -10.15 9.20
N TRP A 239 -10.14 -10.68 7.97
CA TRP A 239 -9.20 -11.72 7.56
C TRP A 239 -8.16 -11.15 6.59
N SER A 240 -6.89 -11.42 6.86
CA SER A 240 -5.78 -11.19 5.94
C SER A 240 -5.32 -12.52 5.35
N MET A 241 -5.33 -12.66 4.03
CA MET A 241 -4.96 -13.88 3.31
C MET A 241 -3.62 -13.70 2.60
N VAL A 242 -2.72 -14.67 2.76
CA VAL A 242 -1.38 -14.66 2.15
C VAL A 242 -1.35 -15.63 0.98
N MET A 243 -1.14 -15.08 -0.22
CA MET A 243 -1.03 -15.81 -1.47
C MET A 243 0.43 -15.93 -1.91
N ILE A 244 0.88 -17.14 -2.25
CA ILE A 244 2.21 -17.39 -2.83
C ILE A 244 1.99 -18.20 -4.11
N ASP A 245 2.50 -17.69 -5.23
CA ASP A 245 2.35 -18.32 -6.56
C ASP A 245 0.89 -18.67 -6.91
N GLY A 246 -0.01 -17.72 -6.64
CA GLY A 246 -1.45 -17.88 -6.88
C GLY A 246 -2.16 -18.84 -5.91
N ARG A 247 -1.48 -19.38 -4.90
CA ARG A 247 -2.06 -20.32 -3.92
C ARG A 247 -2.19 -19.68 -2.55
N LEU A 248 -3.34 -19.89 -1.90
CA LEU A 248 -3.51 -19.53 -0.49
C LEU A 248 -2.59 -20.38 0.37
N THR A 249 -1.76 -19.73 1.19
CA THR A 249 -0.81 -20.42 2.07
C THR A 249 -1.17 -20.24 3.54
N HIS A 250 -1.58 -19.04 3.94
CA HIS A 250 -1.90 -18.69 5.31
C HIS A 250 -3.06 -17.70 5.34
N ALA A 251 -3.83 -17.71 6.42
CA ALA A 251 -4.80 -16.68 6.73
C ALA A 251 -4.62 -16.27 8.19
N ASN A 252 -4.66 -14.97 8.45
CA ASN A 252 -4.65 -14.41 9.79
C ASN A 252 -5.98 -13.70 10.06
N PHE A 253 -6.51 -13.90 11.25
CA PHE A 253 -7.74 -13.26 11.69
C PHE A 253 -7.43 -12.15 12.69
N GLN A 254 -7.94 -10.96 12.42
CA GLN A 254 -7.76 -9.78 13.27
C GLN A 254 -9.10 -9.32 13.84
N PHE A 255 -9.16 -9.24 15.16
CA PHE A 255 -10.26 -8.60 15.85
C PHE A 255 -10.14 -7.08 15.78
N VAL A 256 -11.24 -6.42 15.43
CA VAL A 256 -11.36 -4.97 15.56
C VAL A 256 -12.06 -4.69 16.88
N TRP A 257 -11.29 -4.27 17.89
CA TRP A 257 -11.89 -3.86 19.15
C TRP A 257 -12.77 -2.63 18.89
N PRO A 258 -14.03 -2.58 19.38
CA PRO A 258 -14.85 -1.40 19.21
C PRO A 258 -14.13 -0.19 19.82
N ALA A 259 -13.88 0.84 19.00
CA ALA A 259 -13.40 2.12 19.48
C ALA A 259 -14.40 2.63 20.53
N ARG A 260 -13.93 2.76 21.77
CA ARG A 260 -14.72 3.28 22.89
C ARG A 260 -15.08 4.74 22.66
#